data_AF-A0A1E4S521-F1
#
_entry.id   AF-A0A1E4S521-F1
#
_cell.length_a   1.000
_cell.length_b   1.000
_cell.length_c   1.000
_cell.angle_alpha   90.00
_cell.angle_beta   90.00
_cell.angle_gamma   90.00
#
_symmetry.space_group_name_H-M   'P 1'
#
loop_
_entity.id
_entity.type
_entity.pdbx_description
1 polymer ?
#
loop_
_entity_poly.entity_id
_entity_poly.type
_entity_poly.pdbx_seq_one_letter_code
_entity_poly.pdbx_strand_id
1 'polypeptide(L)'
;MGGHHAINYESIPGNTNLVDLDGSMAARHSSGNKKIVLIPTPSDDPDDPLNWTPRRKWMSVFCMVVYTYGVGIPSAAIYSVLTNISEETGISLGNLNSGTGYMFLFFGL
;
A
#
# COMPACT_ATOMS: atom_id res chain seq x y z
N MET A 1 42.77 29.95 -9.80
CA MET A 1 41.95 30.30 -8.61
C MET A 1 40.50 30.30 -9.03
N GLY A 2 39.81 29.17 -8.91
CA GLY A 2 38.38 29.05 -9.17
C GLY A 2 37.77 28.32 -7.98
N GLY A 3 37.15 29.06 -7.07
CA GLY A 3 36.50 28.50 -5.89
C GLY A 3 35.27 27.71 -6.31
N HIS A 4 35.32 26.39 -6.17
CA HIS A 4 34.13 25.54 -6.22
C HIS A 4 33.31 25.86 -4.98
N HIS A 5 32.29 26.71 -5.13
CA HIS A 5 31.23 26.83 -4.14
C HIS A 5 30.52 25.46 -4.04
N ALA A 6 30.91 24.66 -3.06
CA ALA A 6 30.12 23.50 -2.66
C ALA A 6 28.76 24.02 -2.18
N ILE A 7 27.71 23.76 -2.96
CA ILE A 7 26.35 24.13 -2.59
C ILE A 7 26.02 23.34 -1.32
N ASN A 8 25.76 24.03 -0.21
CA ASN A 8 25.41 23.37 1.04
C ASN A 8 23.95 22.89 0.96
N TYR A 9 23.74 21.63 0.55
CA TYR A 9 22.40 21.06 0.34
C TYR A 9 21.61 20.81 1.63
N GLU A 10 22.25 20.84 2.81
CA GLU A 10 21.57 20.80 4.12
C GLU A 10 20.81 22.10 4.43
N SER A 11 21.11 23.19 3.72
CA SER A 11 20.52 24.51 3.95
C SER A 11 19.14 24.73 3.30
N ILE A 12 18.62 23.77 2.53
CA ILE A 12 17.32 23.87 1.83
C ILE A 12 16.30 22.97 2.55
N PRO A 13 15.43 23.52 3.41
CA PRO A 13 14.42 22.73 4.09
C PRO A 13 13.46 22.12 3.07
N GLY A 14 13.23 20.81 3.14
CA GLY A 14 12.27 20.10 2.30
C GLY A 14 12.84 19.33 1.11
N ASN A 15 14.15 19.36 0.87
CA ASN A 15 14.79 18.54 -0.16
C ASN A 15 15.49 17.32 0.47
N THR A 16 15.36 16.15 -0.18
CA THR A 16 16.08 14.94 0.25
C THR A 16 17.08 14.52 -0.84
N ASN A 17 18.33 14.28 -0.46
CA ASN A 17 19.37 13.90 -1.40
C ASN A 17 19.29 12.39 -1.74
N LEU A 18 18.98 12.07 -3.00
CA LEU A 18 18.84 10.70 -3.49
C LEU A 18 20.12 10.15 -4.14
N VAL A 19 21.15 10.99 -4.30
CA VAL A 19 22.38 10.62 -4.99
C VAL A 19 23.60 10.97 -4.14
N ASP A 20 24.36 9.95 -3.74
CA ASP A 20 25.66 10.09 -3.13
C ASP A 20 26.75 9.95 -4.18
N LEU A 21 27.39 11.07 -4.53
CA LEU A 21 28.50 11.08 -5.49
C LEU A 21 29.85 10.85 -4.81
N ASP A 22 29.96 11.26 -3.54
CA ASP A 22 31.22 11.31 -2.78
C ASP A 22 31.37 10.16 -1.79
N GLY A 23 30.31 9.36 -1.60
CA GLY A 23 30.30 8.21 -0.69
C GLY A 23 30.31 8.61 0.78
N SER A 24 29.99 9.87 1.08
CA SER A 24 30.05 10.44 2.43
C SER A 24 28.75 10.26 3.22
N MET A 25 27.67 9.79 2.58
CA MET A 25 26.39 9.61 3.26
C MET A 25 26.29 8.23 3.89
N ALA A 26 26.05 8.18 5.20
CA ALA A 26 25.78 6.95 5.95
C ALA A 26 24.34 6.46 5.70
N ALA A 27 24.02 6.10 4.45
CA ALA A 27 22.71 5.58 4.05
C ALA A 27 22.86 4.24 3.30
N ARG A 28 21.82 3.40 3.29
CA ARG A 28 21.85 2.20 2.45
C ARG A 28 21.64 2.59 0.99
N HIS A 29 22.57 2.13 0.16
CA HIS A 29 22.54 2.37 -1.27
C HIS A 29 21.88 1.21 -2.03
N SER A 30 21.39 1.49 -3.23
CA SER A 30 20.85 0.48 -4.12
C SER A 30 21.90 -0.59 -4.45
N SER A 31 21.49 -1.86 -4.44
CA SER A 31 22.35 -3.00 -4.81
C SER A 31 22.87 -2.90 -6.26
N GLY A 32 22.17 -2.20 -7.15
CA GLY A 32 22.58 -2.02 -8.55
C GLY A 32 23.42 -0.78 -8.81
N ASN A 33 23.34 0.23 -7.94
CA ASN A 33 24.12 1.45 -8.06
C ASN A 33 24.36 2.08 -6.69
N LYS A 34 25.60 1.97 -6.22
CA LYS A 34 26.04 2.48 -4.91
C LYS A 34 25.94 4.01 -4.78
N LYS A 35 25.66 4.74 -5.87
CA LYS A 35 25.42 6.19 -5.83
C LYS A 35 23.98 6.54 -5.49
N ILE A 36 23.04 5.60 -5.56
CA ILE A 36 21.62 5.88 -5.30
C ILE A 36 21.33 5.59 -3.83
N VAL A 37 20.86 6.61 -3.11
CA VAL A 37 20.35 6.48 -1.74
C VAL A 37 18.90 6.05 -1.77
N LEU A 38 18.56 5.02 -1.00
CA LEU A 38 17.20 4.51 -0.88
C LEU A 38 16.41 5.35 0.13
N ILE A 39 15.23 5.84 -0.25
CA ILE A 39 14.34 6.59 0.64
C ILE A 39 12.91 6.01 0.55
N PRO A 40 12.32 5.56 1.67
CA PRO A 40 12.98 5.35 2.97
C PRO A 40 14.07 4.27 2.89
N THR A 41 15.10 4.42 3.71
CA THR A 41 16.21 3.46 3.81
C THR A 41 15.69 2.16 4.43
N PRO A 42 15.96 0.97 3.86
CA PRO A 42 15.54 -0.30 4.46
C PRO A 42 16.15 -0.48 5.85
N SER A 43 15.33 -0.82 6.84
CA SER A 43 15.74 -1.12 8.21
C SER A 43 16.55 -2.43 8.27
N ASP A 44 17.14 -2.74 9.42
CA ASP A 44 17.76 -4.06 9.68
C ASP A 44 16.73 -5.14 10.07
N ASP A 45 15.45 -4.75 10.22
CA ASP A 45 14.36 -5.66 10.58
C ASP A 45 14.00 -6.62 9.42
N PRO A 46 14.00 -7.95 9.62
CA PRO A 46 13.59 -8.93 8.60
C PRO A 46 12.11 -8.82 8.18
N ASP A 47 11.26 -8.20 9.00
CA ASP A 47 9.86 -7.95 8.71
C ASP A 47 9.61 -6.64 7.97
N ASP A 48 10.64 -5.81 7.76
CA ASP A 48 10.56 -4.64 6.88
C ASP A 48 10.21 -5.09 5.44
N PRO A 49 9.07 -4.65 4.87
CA PRO A 49 8.66 -4.97 3.51
C PRO A 49 9.72 -4.64 2.46
N LEU A 50 10.59 -3.67 2.72
CA LEU A 50 11.67 -3.30 1.81
C LEU A 50 12.70 -4.43 1.66
N ASN A 51 12.98 -5.17 2.74
CA ASN A 51 13.93 -6.27 2.79
C ASN A 51 13.39 -7.59 2.22
N TRP A 52 12.08 -7.69 1.97
CA TRP A 52 11.48 -8.95 1.53
C TRP A 52 11.99 -9.40 0.15
N THR A 53 12.19 -10.71 0.02
CA THR A 53 12.47 -11.33 -1.29
C THR A 53 11.29 -11.10 -2.23
N PRO A 54 11.50 -11.04 -3.56
CA PRO A 54 10.41 -10.83 -4.52
C PRO A 54 9.25 -11.82 -4.36
N ARG A 55 9.55 -13.08 -4.01
CA ARG A 55 8.52 -14.11 -3.76
C ARG A 55 7.62 -13.76 -2.56
N ARG A 56 8.19 -13.30 -1.44
CA ARG A 56 7.42 -12.89 -0.26
C ARG A 56 6.54 -11.67 -0.58
N LYS A 57 7.07 -10.71 -1.34
CA LYS A 57 6.30 -9.55 -1.83
C LYS A 57 5.09 -9.98 -2.67
N TRP A 58 5.30 -10.87 -3.64
CA TRP A 58 4.22 -11.39 -4.48
C TRP A 58 3.18 -12.21 -3.70
N MET A 59 3.60 -13.00 -2.71
CA MET A 59 2.67 -13.71 -1.84
C MET A 59 1.80 -12.73 -1.04
N SER A 60 2.39 -11.68 -0.49
CA SER A 60 1.63 -10.64 0.21
C SER A 60 0.62 -9.96 -0.71
N VAL A 61 1.01 -9.61 -1.94
CA VAL A 61 0.12 -9.03 -2.94
C VAL A 61 -1.02 -10.00 -3.29
N PHE A 62 -0.70 -11.28 -3.47
CA PHE A 62 -1.70 -12.30 -3.75
C PHE A 62 -2.72 -12.44 -2.61
N CYS A 63 -2.28 -12.47 -1.36
CA CYS A 63 -3.18 -12.50 -0.20
C CYS A 63 -4.11 -11.29 -0.17
N MET A 64 -3.59 -10.08 -0.44
CA MET A 64 -4.40 -8.87 -0.52
C MET A 64 -5.44 -8.98 -1.64
N VAL A 65 -5.04 -9.44 -2.83
CA VAL A 65 -5.95 -9.66 -3.96
C VAL A 65 -7.05 -10.64 -3.59
N VAL A 66 -6.70 -11.82 -3.05
CA VAL A 66 -7.69 -12.83 -2.64
C VAL A 66 -8.67 -12.26 -1.62
N TYR A 67 -8.18 -11.53 -0.61
CA TYR A 67 -9.04 -10.88 0.37
C TYR A 67 -9.99 -9.86 -0.28
N THR A 68 -9.46 -8.97 -1.12
CA THR A 68 -10.26 -7.96 -1.83
C THR A 68 -11.33 -8.59 -2.72
N TYR A 69 -10.99 -9.65 -3.46
CA TYR A 69 -11.96 -10.35 -4.30
C TYR A 69 -13.00 -11.13 -3.48
N GLY A 70 -12.57 -11.81 -2.42
CA GLY A 70 -13.44 -12.59 -1.53
C GLY A 70 -14.48 -11.73 -0.82
N VAL A 71 -14.13 -10.49 -0.48
CA VAL A 71 -15.04 -9.53 0.14
C VAL A 71 -15.82 -8.73 -0.92
N GLY A 72 -15.18 -8.31 -2.01
CA GLY A 72 -15.77 -7.44 -3.03
C GLY A 72 -16.82 -8.12 -3.91
N ILE A 73 -16.57 -9.34 -4.40
CA ILE A 73 -17.49 -10.03 -5.32
C ILE A 73 -18.86 -10.28 -4.66
N PRO A 74 -18.95 -10.92 -3.47
CA PRO A 74 -20.25 -11.22 -2.87
C PRO A 74 -21.04 -9.94 -2.58
N SER A 75 -20.33 -8.89 -2.15
CA SER A 75 -20.92 -7.58 -1.84
C SER A 75 -21.53 -6.91 -3.06
N ALA A 76 -20.89 -7.01 -4.23
CA ALA A 76 -21.45 -6.53 -5.49
C ALA A 76 -22.62 -7.40 -5.98
N ALA A 77 -22.57 -8.71 -5.72
CA ALA A 77 -23.57 -9.66 -6.19
C ALA A 77 -24.88 -9.64 -5.37
N ILE A 78 -24.87 -9.13 -4.13
CA ILE A 78 -26.04 -9.12 -3.23
C ILE A 78 -27.31 -8.59 -3.90
N TYR A 79 -27.21 -7.50 -4.67
CA TYR A 79 -28.37 -6.87 -5.30
C TYR A 79 -29.09 -7.77 -6.31
N SER A 80 -28.38 -8.74 -6.91
CA SER A 80 -28.97 -9.67 -7.88
C SER A 80 -29.95 -10.67 -7.27
N VAL A 81 -29.88 -10.88 -5.95
CA VAL A 81 -30.69 -11.90 -5.24
C VAL A 81 -31.69 -11.31 -4.25
N LEU A 82 -31.66 -9.98 -3.99
CA LEU A 82 -32.55 -9.36 -3.00
C LEU A 82 -34.04 -9.55 -3.31
N THR A 83 -34.43 -9.57 -4.58
CA THR A 83 -35.82 -9.82 -5.00
C THR A 83 -36.26 -11.23 -4.67
N ASN A 84 -35.44 -12.24 -5.00
CA ASN A 84 -35.73 -13.63 -4.68
C ASN A 84 -35.81 -13.86 -3.16
N ILE A 85 -34.92 -13.25 -2.39
CA ILE A 85 -34.95 -13.32 -0.92
C ILE A 85 -36.24 -12.69 -0.39
N SER A 86 -36.63 -11.52 -0.91
CA SER A 86 -37.87 -10.85 -0.49
C SER A 86 -39.10 -11.70 -0.76
N GLU A 87 -39.16 -12.37 -1.91
CA GLU A 87 -40.26 -13.27 -2.29
C GLU A 87 -40.34 -14.52 -1.41
N GLU A 88 -39.20 -15.13 -1.08
CA GLU A 88 -39.16 -16.37 -0.27
C GLU A 88 -39.32 -16.11 1.23
N THR A 89 -38.75 -15.03 1.77
CA THR A 89 -38.74 -14.76 3.22
C THR A 89 -39.81 -13.77 3.67
N GLY A 90 -40.47 -13.08 2.72
CA GLY A 90 -41.46 -12.03 3.00
C GLY A 90 -40.88 -10.74 3.60
N ILE A 91 -39.54 -10.60 3.64
CA ILE A 91 -38.88 -9.38 4.12
C ILE A 91 -38.97 -8.32 3.02
N SER A 92 -39.29 -7.07 3.36
CA SER A 92 -39.36 -5.99 2.37
C SER A 92 -37.99 -5.68 1.75
N LEU A 93 -37.98 -5.33 0.46
CA LEU A 93 -36.77 -4.86 -0.23
C LEU A 93 -36.12 -3.66 0.47
N GLY A 94 -36.91 -2.78 1.08
CA GLY A 94 -36.41 -1.65 1.86
C GLY A 94 -35.56 -2.09 3.05
N ASN A 95 -36.02 -3.08 3.82
CA ASN A 95 -35.28 -3.60 4.97
C ASN A 95 -34.00 -4.33 4.54
N LEU A 96 -34.05 -5.10 3.44
CA LEU A 96 -32.86 -5.76 2.88
C LEU A 96 -31.82 -4.75 2.37
N ASN A 97 -32.27 -3.67 1.73
CA ASN A 97 -31.41 -2.59 1.28
C ASN A 97 -30.78 -1.83 2.47
N SER A 98 -31.54 -1.57 3.54
CA SER A 98 -30.99 -1.01 4.78
C SER A 98 -29.95 -1.94 5.41
N GLY A 99 -30.18 -3.26 5.40
CA GLY A 99 -29.21 -4.27 5.83
C GLY A 99 -27.89 -4.21 5.06
N THR A 100 -27.97 -4.04 3.74
CA THR A 100 -26.80 -3.84 2.87
C THR A 100 -26.08 -2.53 3.22
N GLY A 101 -26.83 -1.47 3.57
CA GLY A 101 -26.26 -0.22 4.06
C GLY A 101 -25.45 -0.40 5.37
N TYR A 102 -25.95 -1.19 6.31
CA TYR A 102 -25.20 -1.53 7.53
C TYR A 102 -23.94 -2.33 7.22
N MET A 103 -24.02 -3.29 6.29
CA MET A 103 -22.84 -4.04 5.86
C MET A 103 -21.73 -3.12 5.32
N PHE A 104 -22.07 -2.09 4.53
CA PHE A 104 -21.08 -1.11 4.07
C PHE A 104 -20.51 -0.24 5.20
N LEU A 105 -21.30 0.09 6.22
CA LEU A 105 -20.84 0.84 7.38
C LEU A 105 -19.72 0.09 8.14
N PHE A 106 -19.83 -1.23 8.25
CA PHE A 106 -18.88 -2.08 8.97
C PHE A 106 -17.77 -2.69 8.09
N PHE A 107 -17.73 -2.38 6.81
CA PHE A 107 -16.86 -3.05 5.81
C PHE A 107 -15.34 -2.84 6.01
N GLY A 108 -14.96 -1.87 6.85
CA GLY A 108 -13.57 -1.52 7.16
C GLY A 108 -13.22 -1.58 8.66
N LEU A 109 -14.08 -2.17 9.47
CA LEU A 109 -13.80 -2.54 10.87
C LEU A 109 -13.31 -3.98 10.95
#